data_AF-A0A9E2VYP6-F1
#
_entry.id   AF-A0A9E2VYP6-F1
#
_cell.length_a   1.000
_cell.length_b   1.000
_cell.length_c   1.000
_cell.angle_alpha   90.00
_cell.angle_beta   90.00
_cell.angle_gamma   90.00
#
_symmetry.space_group_name_H-M   'P 1'
#
loop_
_entity.id
_entity.type
_entity.pdbx_description
1 polymer ?
#
loop_
_entity_poly.entity_id
_entity_poly.type
_entity_poly.pdbx_seq_one_letter_code
_entity_poly.pdbx_strand_id
1 'polypeptide(L)'
;MTDCSTTTRRDSWLVGRTGAYLLRQERAVLAETLPTMFGYFLVQVGMWGPAGGLLHASPIRAQFVLAPEPDAALQVRTEPEALPLAGDSVDAVLLPHTLEHARDPHGVLREAERVMAG
;
A
#
# COMPACT_ATOMS: atom_id res chain seq x y z
N MET A 1 11.44 17.84 -21.00
CA MET A 1 11.93 17.13 -19.81
C MET A 1 10.83 17.17 -18.75
N THR A 2 9.78 16.38 -18.97
CA THR A 2 8.75 16.00 -17.99
C THR A 2 8.18 14.69 -18.53
N ASP A 3 8.63 13.58 -17.95
CA ASP A 3 8.30 12.24 -18.46
C ASP A 3 6.87 11.84 -18.13
N CYS A 4 6.31 11.06 -19.06
CA CYS A 4 4.97 10.51 -19.13
C CYS A 4 4.60 9.74 -17.85
N SER A 5 3.57 10.21 -17.12
CA SER A 5 2.89 9.38 -16.12
C SER A 5 2.10 8.29 -16.86
N THR A 6 2.65 7.08 -16.96
CA THR A 6 1.97 5.95 -17.60
C THR A 6 0.76 5.56 -16.74
N THR A 7 -0.39 6.17 -17.00
CA THR A 7 -1.65 5.83 -16.32
C THR A 7 -2.03 4.40 -16.70
N THR A 8 -2.05 3.49 -15.72
CA THR A 8 -2.38 2.08 -15.99
C THR A 8 -3.88 1.93 -16.29
N ARG A 9 -4.27 0.90 -17.06
CA ARG A 9 -5.69 0.54 -17.28
C ARG A 9 -6.46 0.43 -15.96
N ARG A 10 -5.83 -0.12 -14.93
CA ARG A 10 -6.40 -0.22 -13.59
C ARG A 10 -6.64 1.14 -12.96
N ASP A 11 -5.67 2.06 -13.03
CA ASP A 11 -5.78 3.37 -12.40
C ASP A 11 -6.90 4.19 -13.05
N SER A 12 -7.01 4.15 -14.38
CA SER A 12 -8.16 4.75 -15.09
C SER A 12 -9.50 4.11 -14.72
N TRP A 13 -9.55 2.80 -14.50
CA TRP A 13 -10.77 2.12 -14.03
C TRP A 13 -11.15 2.50 -12.59
N LEU A 14 -10.16 2.64 -11.69
CA LEU A 14 -10.37 3.03 -10.29
C LEU A 14 -11.03 4.41 -10.15
N VAL A 15 -10.77 5.33 -11.09
CA VAL A 15 -11.41 6.66 -11.16
C VAL A 15 -12.86 6.57 -11.64
N GLY A 16 -13.23 5.51 -12.36
CA GLY A 16 -14.60 5.29 -12.84
C GLY A 16 -15.61 5.01 -11.72
N ARG A 17 -16.91 5.04 -12.05
CA ARG A 17 -18.01 4.87 -11.06
C ARG A 17 -17.89 3.59 -10.24
N THR A 18 -17.58 2.46 -10.89
CA THR A 18 -17.45 1.15 -10.24
C THR A 18 -16.20 1.08 -9.38
N GLY A 19 -15.06 1.58 -9.88
CA GLY A 19 -13.81 1.65 -9.12
C GLY A 19 -13.95 2.52 -7.87
N ALA A 20 -14.55 3.71 -8.00
CA ALA A 20 -14.84 4.58 -6.87
C ALA A 20 -15.84 3.98 -5.87
N TYR A 21 -16.77 3.15 -6.33
CA TYR A 21 -17.66 2.38 -5.45
C TYR A 21 -16.87 1.33 -4.66
N LEU A 22 -16.01 0.55 -5.32
CA LEU A 22 -15.18 -0.46 -4.69
C LEU A 22 -14.24 0.17 -3.65
N LEU A 23 -13.50 1.21 -4.02
CA LEU A 23 -12.61 1.93 -3.10
C LEU A 23 -13.34 2.46 -1.86
N ARG A 24 -14.60 2.90 -1.99
CA ARG A 24 -15.39 3.33 -0.85
C ARG A 24 -15.72 2.17 0.09
N GLN A 25 -16.04 0.99 -0.45
CA GLN A 25 -16.30 -0.20 0.37
C GLN A 25 -15.02 -0.67 1.07
N GLU A 26 -13.90 -0.73 0.37
CA GLU A 26 -12.61 -1.11 0.96
C GLU A 26 -12.19 -0.15 2.06
N ARG A 27 -12.34 1.17 1.84
CA ARG A 27 -12.09 2.18 2.88
C ARG A 27 -13.02 2.04 4.08
N ALA A 28 -14.27 1.62 3.87
CA ALA A 28 -15.20 1.37 4.97
C ALA A 28 -14.74 0.18 5.82
N VAL A 29 -14.34 -0.93 5.19
CA VAL A 29 -13.78 -2.10 5.90
C VAL A 29 -12.49 -1.73 6.63
N LEU A 30 -11.58 -0.99 5.97
CA LEU A 30 -10.35 -0.52 6.61
C LEU A 30 -10.62 0.45 7.77
N ALA A 31 -11.70 1.22 7.72
CA ALA A 31 -12.08 2.12 8.81
C ALA A 31 -12.57 1.38 10.06
N GLU A 32 -12.90 0.08 9.97
CA GLU A 32 -13.23 -0.75 11.13
C GLU A 32 -11.97 -1.31 11.82
N THR A 33 -10.90 -1.55 11.05
CA THR A 33 -9.69 -2.23 11.54
C THR A 33 -8.52 -1.29 11.79
N LEU A 34 -8.25 -0.33 10.90
CA LEU A 34 -7.10 0.57 11.02
C LEU A 34 -7.09 1.41 12.31
N PRO A 35 -8.24 1.84 12.88
CA PRO A 35 -8.25 2.54 14.16
C PRO A 35 -7.73 1.73 15.35
N THR A 36 -7.70 0.40 15.25
CA THR A 36 -7.19 -0.47 16.32
C THR A 36 -5.68 -0.73 16.20
N MET A 37 -5.04 -0.26 15.13
CA MET A 37 -3.60 -0.39 14.92
C MET A 37 -2.88 0.83 15.49
N PHE A 38 -1.88 0.60 16.33
CA PHE A 38 -1.09 1.65 16.97
C PHE A 38 0.39 1.46 16.68
N GLY A 39 1.13 2.55 16.71
CA GLY A 39 2.54 2.54 16.36
C GLY A 39 3.01 3.88 15.80
N TYR A 40 4.19 3.86 15.22
CA TYR A 40 4.82 5.01 14.58
C TYR A 40 4.75 4.93 13.05
N PHE A 41 4.93 3.75 12.48
CA PHE A 41 5.09 3.53 11.05
C PHE A 41 4.06 2.54 10.48
N LEU A 42 3.34 2.99 9.45
CA LEU A 42 2.41 2.17 8.67
C LEU A 42 2.84 2.19 7.20
N VAL A 43 2.97 1.01 6.60
CA VAL A 43 3.42 0.87 5.22
C VAL A 43 2.35 0.21 4.38
N GLN A 44 1.99 0.81 3.26
CA GLN A 44 1.29 0.15 2.18
C GLN A 44 2.30 -0.37 1.16
N VAL A 45 2.23 -1.66 0.83
CA VAL A 45 3.03 -2.24 -0.27
C VAL A 45 2.13 -2.47 -1.46
N GLY A 46 2.53 -1.98 -2.63
CA GLY A 46 1.71 -1.88 -3.82
C GLY A 46 0.97 -0.55 -3.90
N MET A 47 0.67 -0.16 -5.14
CA MET A 47 -0.24 0.96 -5.39
C MET A 47 -1.64 0.43 -5.53
N TRP A 48 -2.57 0.77 -4.65
CA TRP A 48 -4.00 0.55 -4.88
C TRP A 48 -4.79 1.77 -4.41
N GLY A 49 -5.66 2.28 -5.28
CA GLY A 49 -6.36 3.53 -5.04
C GLY A 49 -5.45 4.77 -5.07
N PRO A 50 -5.99 5.94 -4.72
CA PRO A 50 -5.23 7.19 -4.66
C PRO A 50 -4.21 7.17 -3.51
N ALA A 51 -3.12 7.93 -3.67
CA ALA A 51 -2.07 8.15 -2.68
C ALA A 51 -2.62 8.31 -1.25
N GLY A 52 -2.27 7.39 -0.34
CA GLY A 52 -2.69 7.46 1.07
C GLY A 52 -4.20 7.31 1.32
N GLY A 53 -5.01 7.05 0.30
CA GLY A 53 -6.47 7.01 0.42
C GLY A 53 -6.98 5.87 1.30
N LEU A 54 -6.28 4.73 1.28
CA LEU A 54 -6.61 3.55 2.09
C LEU A 54 -6.13 3.67 3.54
N LEU A 55 -5.02 4.37 3.76
CA LEU A 55 -4.38 4.50 5.08
C LEU A 55 -5.02 5.60 5.96
N HIS A 56 -5.92 6.40 5.38
CA HIS A 56 -6.49 7.60 6.01
C HIS A 56 -7.21 7.34 7.35
N ALA A 57 -7.75 6.15 7.57
CA ALA A 57 -8.46 5.83 8.82
C ALA A 57 -7.52 5.42 9.96
N SER A 58 -6.23 5.22 9.70
CA SER A 58 -5.26 4.85 10.73
C SER A 58 -4.85 6.06 11.59
N PRO A 59 -4.69 5.91 12.91
CA PRO A 59 -4.14 6.94 13.78
C PRO A 59 -2.62 7.11 13.61
N ILE A 60 -1.93 6.14 12.99
CA ILE A 60 -0.49 6.17 12.75
C ILE A 60 -0.18 7.26 11.72
N ARG A 61 0.66 8.24 12.09
CA ARG A 61 0.93 9.43 11.28
C ARG A 61 1.98 9.22 10.20
N ALA A 62 3.03 8.44 10.47
CA ALA A 62 4.06 8.20 9.47
C ALA A 62 3.63 7.05 8.57
N GLN A 63 3.09 7.42 7.41
CA GLN A 63 2.53 6.51 6.43
C GLN A 63 3.33 6.55 5.13
N PHE A 64 3.69 5.39 4.62
CA PHE A 64 4.46 5.26 3.38
C PHE A 64 3.78 4.30 2.41
N VAL A 65 3.88 4.61 1.12
CA VAL A 65 3.47 3.74 0.01
C VAL A 65 4.74 3.32 -0.73
N LEU A 66 4.92 2.00 -0.85
CA LEU A 66 6.06 1.33 -1.47
C LEU A 66 5.56 0.54 -2.66
N ALA A 67 6.17 0.68 -3.84
CA ALA A 67 5.74 -0.03 -5.04
C ALA A 67 6.87 -0.09 -6.10
N PRO A 68 6.82 -1.05 -7.04
CA PRO A 68 7.86 -1.19 -8.07
C PRO A 68 7.74 -0.10 -9.17
N GLU A 69 6.51 0.24 -9.52
CA GLU A 69 6.18 1.18 -10.59
C GLU A 69 6.12 2.62 -10.09
N PRO A 70 6.66 3.60 -10.84
CA PRO A 70 6.67 5.00 -10.43
C PRO A 70 5.27 5.62 -10.49
N ASP A 71 4.91 6.36 -9.43
CA ASP A 71 3.69 7.17 -9.35
C ASP A 71 3.93 8.42 -8.50
N ALA A 72 3.11 9.45 -8.68
CA ALA A 72 3.21 10.69 -7.90
C ALA A 72 3.01 10.47 -6.39
N ALA A 73 2.30 9.42 -6.01
CA ALA A 73 2.05 8.99 -4.64
C ALA A 73 3.24 8.29 -3.97
N LEU A 74 4.19 7.82 -4.76
CA LEU A 74 5.19 6.84 -4.34
C LEU A 74 6.30 7.49 -3.53
N GLN A 75 6.53 7.03 -2.30
CA GLN A 75 7.66 7.49 -1.50
C GLN A 75 8.93 6.69 -1.80
N VAL A 76 8.82 5.38 -2.02
CA VAL A 76 9.98 4.49 -2.21
C VAL A 76 9.70 3.44 -3.28
N ARG A 77 10.61 3.35 -4.26
CA ARG A 77 10.58 2.30 -5.29
C ARG A 77 11.18 1.01 -4.75
N THR A 78 10.45 -0.09 -4.82
CA THR A 78 10.89 -1.40 -4.31
C THR A 78 10.04 -2.53 -4.87
N GLU A 79 10.62 -3.72 -4.94
CA GLU A 79 9.88 -4.95 -5.17
C GLU A 79 9.20 -5.40 -3.86
N PRO A 80 7.92 -5.85 -3.90
CA PRO A 80 7.23 -6.35 -2.72
C PRO A 80 7.95 -7.47 -1.96
N GLU A 81 8.74 -8.27 -2.68
CA GLU A 81 9.56 -9.38 -2.16
C GLU A 81 10.94 -8.95 -1.61
N ALA A 82 11.26 -7.64 -1.61
CA ALA A 82 12.53 -7.13 -1.08
C ALA A 82 12.39 -5.68 -0.57
N LEU A 83 11.76 -5.52 0.60
CA LEU A 83 11.46 -4.20 1.16
C LEU A 83 12.75 -3.52 1.69
N PRO A 84 13.06 -2.26 1.32
CA PRO A 84 14.26 -1.54 1.75
C PRO A 84 14.07 -0.94 3.15
N LEU A 85 13.49 -1.72 4.06
CA LEU A 85 13.20 -1.36 5.44
C LEU A 85 13.99 -2.28 6.36
N ALA A 86 14.43 -1.74 7.49
CA ALA A 86 15.06 -2.53 8.53
C ALA A 86 14.08 -3.58 9.07
N GLY A 87 14.61 -4.69 9.61
CA GLY A 87 13.76 -5.61 10.37
C GLY A 87 13.16 -4.92 11.59
N ASP A 88 11.98 -5.38 12.02
CA ASP A 88 11.31 -4.89 13.22
C ASP A 88 11.17 -3.35 13.29
N SER A 89 10.89 -2.71 12.15
CA SER A 89 10.88 -1.24 12.03
C SER A 89 9.53 -0.63 11.67
N VAL A 90 8.54 -1.47 11.37
CA VAL A 90 7.19 -1.07 10.96
C VAL A 90 6.18 -1.66 11.93
N ASP A 91 5.17 -0.90 12.33
CA ASP A 91 4.15 -1.38 13.27
C ASP A 91 2.97 -2.06 12.55
N ALA A 92 2.73 -1.71 11.29
CA ALA A 92 1.67 -2.29 10.48
C ALA A 92 1.98 -2.25 8.98
N VAL A 93 1.60 -3.32 8.27
CA VAL A 93 1.72 -3.41 6.81
C VAL A 93 0.34 -3.67 6.18
N LEU A 94 0.00 -2.89 5.16
CA LEU A 94 -1.19 -3.07 4.33
C LEU A 94 -0.77 -3.58 2.94
N LEU A 95 -1.40 -4.68 2.48
CA LEU A 95 -1.12 -5.34 1.20
C LEU A 95 -2.36 -5.32 0.27
N PRO A 96 -2.85 -4.16 -0.18
CA PRO A 96 -4.09 -4.07 -0.92
C PRO A 96 -3.89 -4.57 -2.35
N HIS A 97 -4.49 -5.71 -2.67
CA HIS A 97 -4.40 -6.38 -3.96
C HIS A 97 -2.94 -6.72 -4.39
N THR A 98 -2.03 -6.81 -3.42
CA THR A 98 -0.59 -7.02 -3.68
C THR A 98 -0.27 -8.49 -3.90
N LEU A 99 -0.90 -9.38 -3.12
CA LEU A 99 -0.58 -10.81 -3.13
C LEU A 99 -1.00 -11.51 -4.41
N GLU A 100 -2.12 -11.13 -5.03
CA GLU A 100 -2.58 -11.72 -6.29
C GLU A 100 -1.74 -11.30 -7.50
N HIS A 101 -0.95 -10.23 -7.38
CA HIS A 101 -0.09 -9.72 -8.45
C HIS A 101 1.40 -10.00 -8.20
N ALA A 102 1.74 -10.46 -6.99
CA ALA A 102 3.11 -10.79 -6.60
C ALA A 102 3.65 -11.99 -7.38
N ARG A 103 4.95 -11.98 -7.68
CA ARG A 103 5.60 -13.14 -8.34
C ARG A 103 5.85 -14.25 -7.33
N ASP A 104 6.18 -13.90 -6.09
CA ASP A 104 6.27 -14.82 -4.96
C ASP A 104 5.45 -14.27 -3.78
N PRO A 105 4.15 -14.63 -3.67
CA PRO A 105 3.30 -14.18 -2.57
C PRO A 105 3.82 -14.58 -1.18
N HIS A 106 4.48 -15.74 -1.08
CA HIS A 106 5.11 -16.17 0.18
C HIS A 106 6.37 -15.36 0.48
N GLY A 107 7.10 -14.93 -0.55
CA GLY A 107 8.20 -13.97 -0.43
C GLY A 107 7.73 -12.62 0.13
N VAL A 108 6.62 -12.08 -0.40
CA VAL A 108 6.02 -10.84 0.11
C VAL A 108 5.60 -10.97 1.58
N LEU A 109 4.95 -12.08 1.95
CA LEU A 109 4.55 -12.30 3.35
C LEU A 109 5.75 -12.42 4.29
N ARG A 110 6.82 -13.11 3.87
CA ARG A 110 8.07 -13.20 4.64
C ARG A 110 8.73 -11.85 4.82
N GLU A 111 8.73 -11.01 3.79
CA GLU A 111 9.27 -9.65 3.89
C GLU A 111 8.41 -8.74 4.76
N ALA A 112 7.08 -8.85 4.65
CA ALA A 112 6.17 -8.13 5.53
C ALA A 112 6.38 -8.52 6.99
N GLU A 113 6.49 -9.82 7.28
CA GLU A 113 6.83 -10.32 8.61
C GLU A 113 8.19 -9.82 9.08
N ARG A 114 9.21 -9.87 8.22
CA ARG A 114 10.57 -9.40 8.55
C ARG A 114 10.61 -7.94 9.00
N VAL A 115 9.87 -7.06 8.33
CA VAL A 115 9.89 -5.62 8.62
C VAL A 115 8.99 -5.22 9.78
N MET A 116 8.00 -6.05 10.13
CA MET A 116 7.07 -5.74 11.21
C MET A 116 7.70 -6.00 12.58
N ALA A 117 7.56 -5.05 13.49
CA ALA A 117 7.86 -5.26 14.90
C ALA A 117 6.74 -6.10 15.52
N GLY A 118 7.10 -7.24 16.14
CA GLY A 118 6.16 -8.19 16.75
C GLY A 118 5.50 -7.73 18.04
#